data_AF-A0AAP9IGL0-F1
#
_entry.id   AF-A0AAP9IGL0-F1
#
_cell.length_a   1.000
_cell.length_b   1.000
_cell.length_c   1.000
_cell.angle_alpha   90.00
_cell.angle_beta   90.00
_cell.angle_gamma   90.00
#
_symmetry.space_group_name_H-M   'P 1'
#
loop_
_entity.id
_entity.type
_entity.pdbx_description
1 polymer ?
#
loop_
_entity_poly.entity_id
_entity_poly.type
_entity_poly.pdbx_seq_one_letter_code
_entity_poly.pdbx_strand_id
1 'polypeptide(L)'
;MTQYFDGKLRKATLLLTTVMALTAAGYAGAHEETAGAKTLLAHNADFQKQIVEVAKGVYVAVGYSAANVTLIQGKEGAIIVDTSANPVDAKAIIEAFGSRMVRPVQAIIYTHNHPDHSGGATVFAGNDKPEIISHRLLVTAKPDTGRGKREGGDAFGTSLPDDQFINAGTQLEYGRKTPHTREGFLPPTQTFDGDSKNLTLSGVKMELLHTPGESDENTAVWLPEQKVLLAGDNFLKTFPNIAPLRGLPTRKIDEWITSLDKIIALNAEHLIPGHMQPVSGAADVKAALTAYRDGIKSVWDQTMAGIAKGMTPDELVQTVKLPPELAENPYLQEYYGSVAFTVRGIYVQQAGWFDGNATHIYPLTEKDRATRLLAMTGGQANMLKSAEKALSSGDFQWAAEQADYVLAVEPHNPEARKIKADALTELGERQDNATARNYYLTAARYLKKNL
;
A
#
# COMPACT_ATOMS: atom_id res chain seq x y z
N MET A 1 50.72 64.03 -21.66
CA MET A 1 51.98 64.14 -20.90
C MET A 1 51.67 63.73 -19.47
N THR A 2 52.28 62.78 -18.78
CA THR A 2 53.42 61.87 -18.96
C THR A 2 53.36 60.98 -17.68
N GLN A 3 53.63 59.67 -17.78
CA GLN A 3 54.38 58.78 -16.83
C GLN A 3 54.40 59.06 -15.30
N TYR A 4 54.64 58.15 -14.35
CA TYR A 4 54.75 56.70 -14.15
C TYR A 4 55.16 56.58 -12.65
N PHE A 5 54.68 55.56 -11.92
CA PHE A 5 55.30 54.83 -10.77
C PHE A 5 55.96 55.56 -9.57
N ASP A 6 55.53 55.19 -8.34
CA ASP A 6 56.20 54.31 -7.35
C ASP A 6 55.33 54.31 -6.06
N GLY A 7 54.91 53.24 -5.39
CA GLY A 7 55.65 52.09 -4.87
C GLY A 7 55.72 52.17 -3.33
N LYS A 8 54.90 51.40 -2.60
CA LYS A 8 55.28 50.65 -1.36
C LYS A 8 54.11 49.96 -0.63
N LEU A 9 54.32 48.66 -0.40
CA LEU A 9 53.64 47.70 0.47
C LEU A 9 53.30 48.22 1.87
N ARG A 10 52.16 47.78 2.42
CA ARG A 10 52.05 47.20 3.78
C ARG A 10 50.76 46.38 3.94
N LYS A 11 50.93 45.13 4.38
CA LYS A 11 49.87 44.18 4.79
C LYS A 11 49.21 44.65 6.09
N ALA A 12 47.89 44.51 6.21
CA ALA A 12 47.19 44.41 7.50
C ALA A 12 45.83 43.71 7.34
N THR A 13 45.81 42.45 7.78
CA THR A 13 44.77 41.71 8.51
C THR A 13 43.35 42.27 8.50
N LEU A 14 42.43 41.57 7.81
CA LEU A 14 40.98 41.75 7.98
C LEU A 14 40.46 40.65 8.92
N LEU A 15 40.12 41.03 10.15
CA LEU A 15 39.31 40.20 11.06
C LEU A 15 37.89 40.18 10.49
N LEU A 16 37.41 39.01 10.05
CA LEU A 16 35.99 38.77 9.80
C LEU A 16 35.42 38.07 11.04
N THR A 17 34.82 38.83 11.95
CA THR A 17 34.00 38.28 13.03
C THR A 17 32.64 37.88 12.46
N THR A 18 32.49 36.60 12.13
CA THR A 18 31.19 36.01 11.81
C THR A 18 30.47 35.70 13.13
N VAL A 19 29.45 36.50 13.45
CA VAL A 19 28.53 36.21 14.55
C VAL A 19 27.59 35.10 14.08
N MET A 20 27.82 33.86 14.56
CA MET A 20 26.80 32.82 14.53
C MET A 20 25.73 33.17 15.56
N ALA A 21 24.57 33.64 15.08
CA ALA A 21 23.36 33.66 15.90
C ALA A 21 22.81 32.22 15.94
N LEU A 22 23.02 31.52 17.06
CA LEU A 22 22.19 30.37 17.42
C LEU A 22 20.81 30.91 17.79
N THR A 23 19.82 30.68 16.93
CA THR A 23 18.42 30.72 17.33
C THR A 23 17.93 29.30 17.49
N ALA A 24 17.92 28.82 18.74
CA ALA A 24 17.06 27.72 19.14
C ALA A 24 15.61 28.23 19.08
N ALA A 25 14.93 27.96 17.97
CA ALA A 25 13.49 28.19 17.83
C ALA A 25 12.82 26.82 17.73
N GLY A 26 11.87 26.57 18.62
CA GLY A 26 11.11 25.33 18.66
C GLY A 26 10.41 25.06 17.33
N TYR A 27 10.50 23.82 16.87
CA TYR A 27 9.69 23.27 15.78
C TYR A 27 8.23 23.16 16.24
N ALA A 28 7.54 24.29 16.24
CA ALA A 28 6.09 24.38 16.31
C ALA A 28 5.64 25.45 15.30
N GLY A 29 6.05 25.27 14.05
CA GLY A 29 5.48 25.98 12.90
C GLY A 29 4.56 25.02 12.16
N ALA A 30 3.42 25.51 11.67
CA ALA A 30 2.58 24.78 10.73
C ALA A 30 3.49 24.17 9.65
N HIS A 31 3.61 22.84 9.64
CA HIS A 31 4.41 22.15 8.64
C HIS A 31 3.80 22.47 7.29
N GLU A 32 4.56 23.16 6.44
CA GLU A 32 4.23 23.23 5.03
C GLU A 32 4.08 21.79 4.52
N GLU A 33 2.96 21.48 3.88
CA GLU A 33 2.69 20.12 3.41
C GLU A 33 3.86 19.62 2.56
N THR A 34 4.48 18.54 3.01
CA THR A 34 5.58 17.85 2.34
C THR A 34 5.13 17.32 0.97
N ALA A 35 6.08 17.04 0.08
CA ALA A 35 5.76 16.47 -1.23
C ALA A 35 4.99 15.15 -1.12
N GLY A 36 5.39 14.25 -0.21
CA GLY A 36 4.69 12.97 0.04
C GLY A 36 3.24 13.15 0.51
N ALA A 37 3.00 14.05 1.46
CA ALA A 37 1.65 14.37 1.93
C ALA A 37 0.77 14.95 0.81
N LYS A 38 1.31 15.88 0.00
CA LYS A 38 0.60 16.45 -1.17
C LYS A 38 0.22 15.37 -2.18
N THR A 39 1.13 14.45 -2.47
CA THR A 39 0.89 13.32 -3.38
C THR A 39 -0.24 12.43 -2.86
N LEU A 40 -0.21 12.04 -1.58
CA LEU A 40 -1.26 11.21 -0.99
C LEU A 40 -2.61 11.94 -0.88
N LEU A 41 -2.62 13.25 -0.61
CA LEU A 41 -3.83 14.07 -0.62
C LEU A 41 -4.45 14.13 -2.02
N ALA A 42 -3.64 14.27 -3.07
CA ALA A 42 -4.13 14.22 -4.45
C ALA A 42 -4.74 12.85 -4.79
N HIS A 43 -4.11 11.76 -4.31
CA HIS A 43 -4.61 10.39 -4.48
C HIS A 43 -6.00 10.17 -3.87
N ASN A 44 -6.42 11.00 -2.89
CA ASN A 44 -7.77 10.91 -2.33
C ASN A 44 -8.91 11.14 -3.33
N ALA A 45 -8.60 11.71 -4.51
CA ALA A 45 -9.55 11.83 -5.60
C ALA A 45 -10.07 10.47 -6.09
N ASP A 46 -9.27 9.40 -5.97
CA ASP A 46 -9.67 8.06 -6.41
C ASP A 46 -10.66 7.37 -5.47
N PHE A 47 -10.88 7.91 -4.26
CA PHE A 47 -11.75 7.33 -3.23
C PHE A 47 -13.04 8.13 -2.99
N GLN A 48 -13.35 9.11 -3.85
CA GLN A 48 -14.56 9.91 -3.68
C GLN A 48 -15.80 9.03 -3.82
N LYS A 49 -16.76 9.20 -2.90
CA LYS A 49 -18.01 8.44 -2.88
C LYS A 49 -18.84 8.75 -4.11
N GLN A 50 -19.02 7.77 -4.99
CA GLN A 50 -19.86 7.91 -6.17
C GLN A 50 -20.38 6.56 -6.68
N ILE A 51 -21.53 6.61 -7.35
CA ILE A 51 -22.03 5.50 -8.17
C ILE A 51 -21.67 5.80 -9.63
N VAL A 52 -20.82 4.98 -10.22
CA VAL A 52 -20.43 5.10 -11.63
C VAL A 52 -21.16 4.05 -12.44
N GLU A 53 -21.91 4.46 -13.47
CA GLU A 53 -22.42 3.54 -14.49
C GLU A 53 -21.32 3.32 -15.52
N VAL A 54 -20.68 2.14 -15.52
CA VAL A 54 -19.56 1.84 -16.44
C VAL A 54 -20.05 1.35 -17.79
N ALA A 55 -21.18 0.65 -17.80
CA ALA A 55 -21.89 0.19 -18.98
C ALA A 55 -23.38 0.10 -18.62
N LYS A 56 -24.24 0.04 -19.64
CA LYS A 56 -25.69 -0.01 -19.42
C LYS A 56 -26.06 -1.13 -18.43
N GLY A 57 -26.61 -0.74 -17.28
CA GLY A 57 -27.04 -1.68 -16.24
C GLY A 57 -25.92 -2.26 -15.38
N VAL A 58 -24.70 -1.74 -15.46
CA VAL A 58 -23.56 -2.12 -14.62
C VAL A 58 -23.06 -0.89 -13.86
N TYR A 59 -23.21 -0.91 -12.55
CA TYR A 59 -22.92 0.22 -11.67
C TYR A 59 -21.91 -0.19 -10.61
N VAL A 60 -20.91 0.64 -10.35
CA VAL A 60 -19.96 0.44 -9.26
C VAL A 60 -20.09 1.53 -8.20
N ALA A 61 -20.15 1.12 -6.94
CA ALA A 61 -20.07 2.01 -5.79
C ALA A 61 -18.61 2.18 -5.38
N VAL A 62 -18.02 3.34 -5.70
CA VAL A 62 -16.62 3.67 -5.39
C VAL A 62 -16.56 4.51 -4.13
N GLY A 63 -15.56 4.27 -3.28
CA GLY A 63 -15.27 5.13 -2.11
C GLY A 63 -16.22 4.98 -0.92
N TYR A 64 -17.22 4.09 -1.01
CA TYR A 64 -18.16 3.84 0.09
C TYR A 64 -17.56 2.94 1.20
N SER A 65 -16.60 2.10 0.83
CA SER A 65 -15.85 1.16 1.67
C SER A 65 -14.41 1.11 1.15
N ALA A 66 -13.57 0.24 1.72
CA ALA A 66 -12.28 -0.11 1.15
C ALA A 66 -12.41 -0.63 -0.30
N ALA A 67 -13.06 -1.78 -0.47
CA ALA A 67 -13.34 -2.34 -1.79
C ALA A 67 -14.57 -1.70 -2.45
N ASN A 68 -14.55 -1.72 -3.78
CA ASN A 68 -15.68 -1.42 -4.64
C ASN A 68 -16.74 -2.53 -4.53
N VAL A 69 -18.00 -2.15 -4.68
CA VAL A 69 -19.11 -3.09 -4.85
C VAL A 69 -19.76 -2.83 -6.19
N THR A 70 -19.96 -3.87 -7.00
CA THR A 70 -20.60 -3.74 -8.31
C THR A 70 -22.00 -4.34 -8.30
N LEU A 71 -22.96 -3.57 -8.81
CA LEU A 71 -24.32 -3.96 -9.10
C LEU A 71 -24.48 -4.20 -10.61
N ILE A 72 -24.94 -5.38 -10.97
CA ILE A 72 -25.32 -5.74 -12.34
C ILE A 72 -26.83 -5.97 -12.38
N GLN A 73 -27.53 -5.23 -13.23
CA GLN A 73 -28.96 -5.38 -13.45
C GLN A 73 -29.25 -6.58 -14.36
N GLY A 74 -29.96 -7.57 -13.82
CA GLY A 74 -30.53 -8.65 -14.61
C GLY A 74 -32.03 -8.49 -14.83
N LYS A 75 -32.59 -9.37 -15.67
CA LYS A 75 -34.02 -9.38 -16.04
C LYS A 75 -34.94 -9.75 -14.88
N GLU A 76 -34.45 -10.57 -13.95
CA GLU A 76 -35.21 -11.14 -12.83
C GLU A 76 -34.79 -10.56 -11.48
N GLY A 77 -33.84 -9.63 -11.45
CA GLY A 77 -33.25 -9.07 -10.24
C GLY A 77 -31.76 -8.76 -10.37
N ALA A 78 -31.18 -8.24 -9.29
CA ALA A 78 -29.80 -7.77 -9.23
C ALA A 78 -28.79 -8.90 -8.99
N ILE A 79 -27.59 -8.73 -9.52
CA ILE A 79 -26.40 -9.51 -9.20
C ILE A 79 -25.40 -8.55 -8.56
N ILE A 80 -24.79 -8.97 -7.46
CA ILE A 80 -23.82 -8.18 -6.72
C ILE A 80 -22.45 -8.85 -6.82
N VAL A 81 -21.40 -8.09 -7.14
CA VAL A 81 -20.01 -8.55 -7.07
C VAL A 81 -19.32 -7.79 -5.96
N ASP A 82 -18.80 -8.55 -5.00
CA ASP A 82 -18.29 -8.11 -3.70
C ASP A 82 -19.30 -7.32 -2.86
N THR A 83 -19.04 -7.18 -1.56
CA THR A 83 -20.07 -6.79 -0.58
C THR A 83 -19.58 -5.85 0.50
N SER A 84 -18.47 -5.15 0.30
CA SER A 84 -17.82 -4.24 1.26
C SER A 84 -17.31 -4.92 2.54
N ALA A 85 -16.70 -4.14 3.45
CA ALA A 85 -16.03 -4.64 4.64
C ALA A 85 -16.93 -5.04 5.80
N ASN A 86 -18.14 -4.48 5.86
CA ASN A 86 -19.04 -4.64 6.99
C ASN A 86 -20.49 -4.28 6.61
N PRO A 87 -21.46 -4.65 7.47
CA PRO A 87 -22.87 -4.31 7.24
C PRO A 87 -23.21 -2.81 7.23
N VAL A 88 -22.39 -1.93 7.82
CA VAL A 88 -22.68 -0.48 7.86
C VAL A 88 -22.43 0.12 6.49
N ASP A 89 -21.27 -0.17 5.90
CA ASP A 89 -20.91 0.33 4.57
C ASP A 89 -21.82 -0.28 3.49
N ALA A 90 -22.16 -1.57 3.61
CA ALA A 90 -23.12 -2.22 2.73
C ALA A 90 -24.50 -1.54 2.72
N LYS A 91 -25.00 -1.06 3.87
CA LYS A 91 -26.28 -0.32 3.93
C LYS A 91 -26.18 1.00 3.17
N ALA A 92 -25.09 1.75 3.36
CA ALA A 92 -24.87 3.00 2.64
C ALA A 92 -24.76 2.78 1.12
N ILE A 93 -24.15 1.66 0.70
CA ILE A 93 -24.04 1.29 -0.71
C ILE A 93 -25.41 0.95 -1.32
N ILE A 94 -26.24 0.16 -0.64
CA ILE A 94 -27.61 -0.16 -1.11
C ILE A 94 -28.44 1.13 -1.25
N GLU A 95 -28.37 2.02 -0.27
CA GLU A 95 -29.04 3.32 -0.33
C GLU A 95 -28.58 4.14 -1.56
N ALA A 96 -27.27 4.18 -1.80
CA ALA A 96 -26.69 4.88 -2.94
C ALA A 96 -27.07 4.28 -4.29
N PHE A 97 -27.16 2.94 -4.40
CA PHE A 97 -27.68 2.30 -5.61
C PHE A 97 -29.15 2.69 -5.83
N GLY A 98 -29.95 2.75 -4.77
CA GLY A 98 -31.35 3.17 -4.82
C GLY A 98 -32.17 2.32 -5.79
N SER A 99 -32.96 2.97 -6.64
CA SER A 99 -33.84 2.30 -7.62
C SER A 99 -33.10 1.52 -8.71
N ARG A 100 -31.77 1.67 -8.83
CA ARG A 100 -30.96 0.88 -9.76
C ARG A 100 -30.90 -0.59 -9.32
N MET A 101 -30.94 -0.86 -8.02
CA MET A 101 -30.89 -2.20 -7.47
C MET A 101 -32.26 -2.88 -7.58
N VAL A 102 -32.51 -3.51 -8.73
CA VAL A 102 -33.75 -4.27 -8.96
C VAL A 102 -33.77 -5.49 -8.03
N ARG A 103 -34.81 -5.59 -7.20
CA ARG A 103 -35.01 -6.74 -6.30
C ARG A 103 -35.77 -7.87 -7.01
N PRO A 104 -35.60 -9.13 -6.58
CA PRO A 104 -34.71 -9.58 -5.49
C PRO A 104 -33.23 -9.57 -5.91
N VAL A 105 -32.31 -9.72 -4.95
CA VAL A 105 -30.91 -10.09 -5.27
C VAL A 105 -30.89 -11.56 -5.64
N GLN A 106 -30.51 -11.84 -6.88
CA GLN A 106 -30.46 -13.19 -7.45
C GLN A 106 -29.13 -13.88 -7.15
N ALA A 107 -28.03 -13.13 -7.15
CA ALA A 107 -26.71 -13.68 -6.86
C ALA A 107 -25.77 -12.67 -6.20
N ILE A 108 -24.84 -13.20 -5.40
CA ILE A 108 -23.68 -12.51 -4.85
C ILE A 108 -22.44 -13.29 -5.29
N ILE A 109 -21.49 -12.62 -5.91
CA ILE A 109 -20.21 -13.20 -6.34
C ILE A 109 -19.11 -12.58 -5.50
N TYR A 110 -18.31 -13.40 -4.82
CA TYR A 110 -17.08 -12.92 -4.19
C TYR A 110 -15.91 -13.11 -5.15
N THR A 111 -15.15 -12.04 -5.35
CA THR A 111 -13.89 -12.10 -6.10
C THR A 111 -12.85 -12.89 -5.31
N HIS A 112 -12.72 -12.62 -3.99
CA HIS A 112 -11.77 -13.30 -3.13
C HIS A 112 -12.09 -13.18 -1.62
N ASN A 113 -11.22 -13.75 -0.76
CA ASN A 113 -11.50 -13.97 0.66
C ASN A 113 -11.17 -12.77 1.58
N HIS A 114 -10.72 -11.64 1.06
CA HIS A 114 -10.40 -10.50 1.91
C HIS A 114 -11.67 -9.92 2.56
N PRO A 115 -11.59 -9.46 3.83
CA PRO A 115 -12.75 -8.98 4.58
C PRO A 115 -13.56 -7.88 3.89
N ASP A 116 -12.88 -6.97 3.21
CA ASP A 116 -13.43 -5.83 2.47
C ASP A 116 -14.23 -6.20 1.23
N HIS A 117 -14.13 -7.43 0.74
CA HIS A 117 -14.90 -7.92 -0.41
C HIS A 117 -16.12 -8.75 0.01
N SER A 118 -16.14 -9.24 1.25
CA SER A 118 -17.05 -10.31 1.66
C SER A 118 -17.82 -10.02 2.95
N GLY A 119 -17.61 -8.84 3.55
CA GLY A 119 -18.05 -8.52 4.90
C GLY A 119 -19.45 -7.94 5.05
N GLY A 120 -20.16 -7.62 3.97
CA GLY A 120 -21.51 -7.03 4.02
C GLY A 120 -22.62 -7.82 3.34
N ALA A 121 -22.36 -9.09 2.97
CA ALA A 121 -23.27 -9.91 2.17
C ALA A 121 -24.67 -10.11 2.80
N THR A 122 -24.77 -10.22 4.13
CA THR A 122 -26.07 -10.32 4.83
C THR A 122 -27.01 -9.15 4.54
N VAL A 123 -26.47 -7.95 4.30
CA VAL A 123 -27.26 -6.75 4.00
C VAL A 123 -27.78 -6.76 2.57
N PHE A 124 -26.95 -7.17 1.61
CA PHE A 124 -27.37 -7.34 0.22
C PHE A 124 -28.43 -8.42 0.09
N ALA A 125 -28.20 -9.59 0.70
CA ALA A 125 -29.15 -10.68 0.73
C ALA A 125 -30.48 -10.26 1.39
N GLY A 126 -30.45 -9.64 2.58
CA GLY A 126 -31.66 -9.27 3.30
C GLY A 126 -32.57 -10.49 3.52
N ASN A 127 -33.81 -10.44 3.03
CA ASN A 127 -34.74 -11.57 3.05
C ASN A 127 -34.70 -12.42 1.76
N ASP A 128 -33.94 -11.99 0.76
CA ASP A 128 -33.73 -12.75 -0.47
C ASP A 128 -32.84 -13.97 -0.18
N LYS A 129 -32.84 -14.94 -1.10
CA LYS A 129 -32.00 -16.15 -1.01
C LYS A 129 -31.09 -16.24 -2.23
N PRO A 130 -30.15 -15.29 -2.41
CA PRO A 130 -29.29 -15.27 -3.59
C PRO A 130 -28.39 -16.50 -3.65
N GLU A 131 -28.02 -16.90 -4.86
CA GLU A 131 -26.87 -17.78 -5.05
C GLU A 131 -25.60 -17.05 -4.63
N ILE A 132 -24.80 -17.64 -3.74
CA ILE A 132 -23.53 -17.08 -3.30
C ILE A 132 -22.41 -17.87 -3.95
N ILE A 133 -21.66 -17.23 -4.85
CA ILE A 133 -20.74 -17.89 -5.77
C ILE A 133 -19.31 -17.41 -5.51
N SER A 134 -18.36 -18.34 -5.49
CA SER A 134 -16.93 -18.04 -5.39
C SER A 134 -16.07 -19.17 -5.97
N HIS A 135 -14.77 -18.96 -6.11
CA HIS A 135 -13.85 -20.07 -6.35
C HIS A 135 -13.74 -20.97 -5.13
N ARG A 136 -13.58 -22.29 -5.34
CA ARG A 136 -13.53 -23.31 -4.27
C ARG A 136 -12.44 -23.02 -3.23
N LEU A 137 -11.32 -22.42 -3.64
CA LEU A 137 -10.22 -22.09 -2.74
C LEU A 137 -10.61 -21.08 -1.65
N LEU A 138 -11.60 -20.20 -1.90
CA LEU A 138 -12.11 -19.25 -0.90
C LEU A 138 -12.64 -19.96 0.34
N VAL A 139 -13.36 -21.08 0.16
CA VAL A 139 -13.97 -21.85 1.26
C VAL A 139 -12.91 -22.41 2.20
N THR A 140 -11.73 -22.75 1.69
CA THR A 140 -10.61 -23.28 2.47
C THR A 140 -9.61 -22.20 2.89
N ALA A 141 -9.70 -21.00 2.31
CA ALA A 141 -8.78 -19.92 2.58
C ALA A 141 -8.96 -19.40 4.01
N LYS A 142 -7.85 -19.29 4.73
CA LYS A 142 -7.85 -18.59 6.02
C LYS A 142 -7.95 -17.09 5.76
N PRO A 143 -8.71 -16.33 6.56
CA PRO A 143 -8.71 -14.88 6.45
C PRO A 143 -7.29 -14.32 6.66
N ASP A 144 -6.87 -13.42 5.78
CA ASP A 144 -5.58 -12.73 5.81
C ASP A 144 -5.51 -11.71 6.97
N THR A 145 -5.33 -12.18 8.21
CA THR A 145 -5.35 -11.31 9.41
C THR A 145 -4.03 -10.58 9.67
N GLY A 146 -2.92 -11.02 9.07
CA GLY A 146 -1.61 -10.37 9.16
C GLY A 146 -1.16 -10.01 10.59
N ARG A 147 -0.11 -9.20 10.68
CA ARG A 147 0.35 -8.50 11.90
C ARG A 147 0.60 -7.04 11.55
N GLY A 148 -0.47 -6.35 11.14
CA GLY A 148 -0.42 -4.94 10.72
C GLY A 148 0.08 -3.98 11.79
N LYS A 149 -0.02 -4.37 13.07
CA LYS A 149 0.49 -3.63 14.23
C LYS A 149 1.67 -4.35 14.86
N ARG A 150 2.82 -3.67 15.01
CA ARG A 150 3.99 -4.17 15.78
C ARG A 150 4.73 -3.00 16.41
N GLU A 151 5.09 -3.15 17.68
CA GLU A 151 5.93 -2.17 18.42
C GLU A 151 5.46 -0.71 18.29
N GLY A 152 4.14 -0.51 18.29
CA GLY A 152 3.51 0.81 18.16
C GLY A 152 3.29 1.30 16.73
N GLY A 153 3.93 0.69 15.74
CA GLY A 153 3.66 0.93 14.31
C GLY A 153 2.38 0.22 13.84
N ASP A 154 1.70 0.83 12.88
CA ASP A 154 0.45 0.39 12.26
C ASP A 154 0.39 0.82 10.79
N ALA A 155 0.48 -0.16 9.87
CA ALA A 155 0.52 0.08 8.43
C ALA A 155 -0.74 0.77 7.88
N PHE A 156 -1.87 0.67 8.59
CA PHE A 156 -3.13 1.27 8.16
C PHE A 156 -3.49 2.53 8.93
N GLY A 157 -2.65 2.96 9.87
CA GLY A 157 -2.82 4.23 10.56
C GLY A 157 -4.11 4.31 11.38
N THR A 158 -4.66 3.19 11.87
CA THR A 158 -5.94 3.15 12.59
C THR A 158 -5.94 3.93 13.90
N SER A 159 -4.75 4.23 14.44
CA SER A 159 -4.54 5.01 15.66
C SER A 159 -4.02 6.43 15.42
N LEU A 160 -3.86 6.85 14.16
CA LEU A 160 -3.52 8.23 13.82
C LEU A 160 -4.72 9.15 14.05
N PRO A 161 -4.52 10.36 14.60
CA PRO A 161 -5.53 11.40 14.64
C PRO A 161 -6.03 11.75 13.23
N ASP A 162 -7.23 12.33 13.14
CA ASP A 162 -7.84 12.68 11.87
C ASP A 162 -7.06 13.74 11.09
N ASP A 163 -6.37 14.65 11.77
CA ASP A 163 -5.52 15.69 11.13
C ASP A 163 -4.18 15.14 10.62
N GLN A 164 -3.79 13.92 11.00
CA GLN A 164 -2.55 13.28 10.54
C GLN A 164 -2.79 12.16 9.53
N PHE A 165 -3.98 11.59 9.49
CA PHE A 165 -4.30 10.50 8.57
C PHE A 165 -4.77 11.05 7.22
N ILE A 166 -4.16 10.54 6.14
CA ILE A 166 -4.52 10.94 4.77
C ILE A 166 -5.35 9.83 4.11
N ASN A 167 -4.75 8.65 3.94
CA ASN A 167 -5.39 7.45 3.43
C ASN A 167 -4.54 6.22 3.79
N ALA A 168 -4.98 5.03 3.35
CA ALA A 168 -4.26 3.77 3.50
C ALA A 168 -3.81 3.18 2.14
N GLY A 169 -3.60 4.03 1.13
CA GLY A 169 -3.10 3.66 -0.20
C GLY A 169 -4.21 3.24 -1.17
N THR A 170 -5.16 2.42 -0.71
CA THR A 170 -6.30 1.95 -1.51
C THR A 170 -7.66 2.41 -0.98
N GLN A 171 -7.70 3.10 0.17
CA GLN A 171 -8.93 3.61 0.76
C GLN A 171 -8.74 4.77 1.74
N LEU A 172 -9.82 5.54 1.98
CA LEU A 172 -9.91 6.60 3.00
C LEU A 172 -10.26 6.09 4.40
N GLU A 173 -10.88 4.93 4.52
CA GLU A 173 -11.41 4.46 5.81
C GLU A 173 -11.01 2.98 6.01
N TYR A 174 -9.80 2.74 6.52
CA TYR A 174 -9.42 1.39 6.94
C TYR A 174 -9.73 1.17 8.42
N GLY A 175 -10.94 0.73 8.76
CA GLY A 175 -11.22 0.32 10.14
C GLY A 175 -11.30 1.47 11.15
N ARG A 176 -11.17 2.74 10.71
CA ARG A 176 -11.07 3.94 11.55
C ARG A 176 -12.42 4.37 12.11
N LYS A 177 -13.42 4.53 11.23
CA LYS A 177 -14.80 4.87 11.60
C LYS A 177 -15.69 3.64 11.71
N THR A 178 -15.56 2.70 10.76
CA THR A 178 -16.28 1.43 10.73
C THR A 178 -15.26 0.28 10.78
N PRO A 179 -15.39 -0.67 11.72
CA PRO A 179 -14.46 -1.81 11.81
C PRO A 179 -14.45 -2.69 10.54
N HIS A 180 -13.28 -3.22 10.18
CA HIS A 180 -13.13 -4.30 9.20
C HIS A 180 -13.41 -5.65 9.87
N THR A 181 -14.67 -6.03 10.01
CA THR A 181 -15.07 -7.17 10.86
C THR A 181 -15.51 -8.42 10.12
N ARG A 182 -15.79 -8.34 8.81
CA ARG A 182 -16.37 -9.45 8.03
C ARG A 182 -17.68 -10.02 8.63
N GLU A 183 -18.34 -9.30 9.52
CA GLU A 183 -19.51 -9.77 10.29
C GLU A 183 -20.72 -10.12 9.42
N GLY A 184 -20.83 -9.53 8.23
CA GLY A 184 -21.90 -9.81 7.28
C GLY A 184 -21.57 -10.89 6.26
N PHE A 185 -20.50 -11.67 6.45
CA PHE A 185 -20.16 -12.75 5.53
C PHE A 185 -21.22 -13.85 5.52
N LEU A 186 -21.58 -14.27 4.31
CA LEU A 186 -22.39 -15.45 4.07
C LEU A 186 -21.56 -16.49 3.30
N PRO A 187 -21.52 -17.77 3.74
CA PRO A 187 -20.78 -18.81 3.03
C PRO A 187 -21.26 -19.00 1.59
N PRO A 188 -20.36 -19.31 0.64
CA PRO A 188 -20.75 -19.68 -0.72
C PRO A 188 -21.73 -20.85 -0.72
N THR A 189 -22.84 -20.70 -1.43
CA THR A 189 -23.81 -21.78 -1.69
C THR A 189 -23.40 -22.60 -2.91
N GLN A 190 -22.58 -22.00 -3.79
CA GLN A 190 -22.00 -22.64 -4.95
C GLN A 190 -20.54 -22.24 -5.09
N THR A 191 -19.74 -23.18 -5.58
CA THR A 191 -18.35 -22.93 -5.94
C THR A 191 -18.10 -23.35 -7.38
N PHE A 192 -17.03 -22.83 -7.95
CA PHE A 192 -16.42 -23.41 -9.14
C PHE A 192 -14.97 -23.79 -8.85
N ASP A 193 -14.45 -24.71 -9.65
CA ASP A 193 -13.06 -25.16 -9.66
C ASP A 193 -12.50 -25.08 -11.09
N GLY A 194 -11.17 -25.10 -11.19
CA GLY A 194 -10.47 -24.97 -12.46
C GLY A 194 -10.38 -23.52 -12.95
N ASP A 195 -9.97 -23.35 -14.20
CA ASP A 195 -9.61 -22.04 -14.75
C ASP A 195 -10.79 -21.09 -14.98
N SER A 196 -12.00 -21.61 -15.21
CA SER A 196 -13.16 -20.76 -15.53
C SER A 196 -14.52 -21.45 -15.30
N LYS A 197 -15.58 -20.65 -15.20
CA LYS A 197 -16.98 -21.10 -15.24
C LYS A 197 -17.87 -20.09 -15.96
N ASN A 198 -18.53 -20.55 -17.01
CA ASN A 198 -19.59 -19.79 -17.68
C ASN A 198 -20.90 -19.87 -16.89
N LEU A 199 -21.58 -18.75 -16.74
CA LEU A 199 -22.83 -18.61 -16.00
C LEU A 199 -23.83 -17.76 -16.78
N THR A 200 -25.12 -17.99 -16.50
CA THR A 200 -26.18 -17.05 -16.85
C THR A 200 -27.03 -16.82 -15.61
N LEU A 201 -26.90 -15.64 -15.01
CA LEU A 201 -27.60 -15.26 -13.78
C LEU A 201 -28.59 -14.16 -14.13
N SER A 202 -29.87 -14.30 -13.75
CA SER A 202 -30.89 -13.27 -14.04
C SER A 202 -30.91 -12.84 -15.53
N GLY A 203 -30.63 -13.77 -16.45
CA GLY A 203 -30.53 -13.51 -17.88
C GLY A 203 -29.28 -12.76 -18.37
N VAL A 204 -28.28 -12.51 -17.51
CA VAL A 204 -26.98 -11.91 -17.84
C VAL A 204 -25.94 -13.01 -17.99
N LYS A 205 -25.31 -13.09 -19.16
CA LYS A 205 -24.19 -14.02 -19.40
C LYS A 205 -22.91 -13.46 -18.81
N MET A 206 -22.14 -14.31 -18.15
CA MET A 206 -20.84 -13.96 -17.61
C MET A 206 -19.92 -15.16 -17.53
N GLU A 207 -18.64 -14.89 -17.41
CA GLU A 207 -17.61 -15.87 -17.16
C GLU A 207 -16.86 -15.51 -15.88
N LEU A 208 -16.77 -16.46 -14.95
CA LEU A 208 -15.87 -16.38 -13.80
C LEU A 208 -14.53 -16.97 -14.21
N LEU A 209 -13.44 -16.25 -13.99
CA LEU A 209 -12.09 -16.66 -14.35
C LEU A 209 -11.25 -16.81 -13.08
N HIS A 210 -10.66 -17.98 -12.86
CA HIS A 210 -9.67 -18.15 -11.80
C HIS A 210 -8.39 -17.43 -12.21
N THR A 211 -8.06 -16.39 -11.44
CA THR A 211 -6.98 -15.45 -11.70
C THR A 211 -6.17 -15.27 -10.42
N PRO A 212 -5.39 -16.28 -9.99
CA PRO A 212 -4.58 -16.16 -8.79
C PRO A 212 -3.54 -15.03 -8.94
N GLY A 213 -3.24 -14.35 -7.83
CA GLY A 213 -2.35 -13.19 -7.82
C GLY A 213 -2.34 -12.54 -6.44
N GLU A 214 -3.20 -11.54 -6.23
CA GLU A 214 -3.37 -10.94 -4.89
C GLU A 214 -3.81 -11.98 -3.85
N SER A 215 -4.62 -12.96 -4.26
CA SER A 215 -4.85 -14.16 -3.45
C SER A 215 -4.92 -15.40 -4.32
N ASP A 216 -4.75 -16.58 -3.70
CA ASP A 216 -4.79 -17.86 -4.40
C ASP A 216 -6.17 -18.11 -5.03
N GLU A 217 -7.24 -17.58 -4.44
CA GLU A 217 -8.62 -17.76 -4.89
C GLU A 217 -9.17 -16.63 -5.77
N ASN A 218 -8.37 -15.59 -6.07
CA ASN A 218 -8.86 -14.41 -6.77
C ASN A 218 -9.57 -14.78 -8.09
N THR A 219 -10.77 -14.23 -8.25
CA THR A 219 -11.68 -14.49 -9.36
C THR A 219 -12.03 -13.19 -10.06
N ALA A 220 -11.75 -13.13 -11.36
CA ALA A 220 -12.24 -12.07 -12.22
C ALA A 220 -13.63 -12.43 -12.77
N VAL A 221 -14.48 -11.43 -12.98
CA VAL A 221 -15.81 -11.58 -13.59
C VAL A 221 -15.81 -10.86 -14.93
N TRP A 222 -16.07 -11.59 -16.00
CA TRP A 222 -16.12 -11.07 -17.37
C TRP A 222 -17.56 -11.03 -17.88
N LEU A 223 -17.99 -9.85 -18.32
CA LEU A 223 -19.29 -9.59 -18.95
C LEU A 223 -19.09 -9.39 -20.45
N PRO A 224 -19.16 -10.44 -21.28
CA PRO A 224 -18.78 -10.36 -22.69
C PRO A 224 -19.67 -9.43 -23.52
N GLU A 225 -20.97 -9.36 -23.22
CA GLU A 225 -21.91 -8.53 -23.98
C GLU A 225 -21.70 -7.03 -23.71
N GLN A 226 -21.32 -6.67 -22.48
CA GLN A 226 -21.02 -5.31 -22.06
C GLN A 226 -19.54 -4.94 -22.23
N LYS A 227 -18.68 -5.92 -22.50
CA LYS A 227 -17.21 -5.80 -22.48
C LYS A 227 -16.65 -5.22 -21.17
N VAL A 228 -17.24 -5.61 -20.05
CA VAL A 228 -16.83 -5.16 -18.71
C VAL A 228 -16.07 -6.29 -18.01
N LEU A 229 -14.87 -5.98 -17.54
CA LEU A 229 -14.05 -6.85 -16.71
C LEU A 229 -14.04 -6.32 -15.28
N LEU A 230 -14.43 -7.15 -14.32
CA LEU A 230 -14.20 -6.93 -12.90
C LEU A 230 -12.98 -7.75 -12.49
N ALA A 231 -11.87 -7.12 -12.14
CA ALA A 231 -10.58 -7.82 -11.98
C ALA A 231 -10.34 -8.37 -10.56
N GLY A 232 -11.20 -8.05 -9.60
CA GLY A 232 -10.85 -8.16 -8.18
C GLY A 232 -9.61 -7.32 -7.90
N ASP A 233 -8.72 -7.80 -7.04
CA ASP A 233 -7.52 -7.05 -6.64
C ASP A 233 -6.30 -7.35 -7.50
N ASN A 234 -6.46 -8.13 -8.57
CA ASN A 234 -5.38 -8.32 -9.52
C ASN A 234 -5.04 -7.06 -10.33
N PHE A 235 -5.88 -6.03 -10.28
CA PHE A 235 -5.55 -4.70 -10.77
C PHE A 235 -6.02 -3.64 -9.75
N LEU A 236 -5.08 -2.81 -9.33
CA LEU A 236 -5.28 -1.68 -8.45
C LEU A 236 -4.69 -0.44 -9.13
N LYS A 237 -5.24 0.76 -8.89
CA LYS A 237 -4.67 2.01 -9.41
C LYS A 237 -3.49 2.50 -8.54
N THR A 238 -2.55 1.61 -8.27
CA THR A 238 -1.34 1.80 -7.47
C THR A 238 -0.46 0.57 -7.64
N PHE A 239 0.85 0.69 -7.47
CA PHE A 239 1.75 -0.47 -7.44
C PHE A 239 1.25 -1.54 -6.43
N PRO A 240 1.18 -2.82 -6.82
CA PRO A 240 0.58 -3.88 -6.01
C PRO A 240 1.36 -4.15 -4.74
N ASN A 241 0.65 -4.53 -3.68
CA ASN A 241 1.24 -4.85 -2.39
C ASN A 241 1.69 -6.31 -2.31
N ILE A 242 2.60 -6.68 -3.20
CA ILE A 242 3.11 -8.06 -3.36
C ILE A 242 3.79 -8.58 -2.07
N ALA A 243 4.48 -7.71 -1.34
CA ALA A 243 5.11 -8.06 -0.07
C ALA A 243 4.64 -7.10 1.03
N PRO A 244 3.46 -7.35 1.61
CA PRO A 244 2.78 -6.34 2.40
C PRO A 244 3.44 -6.14 3.77
N LEU A 245 3.66 -4.87 4.13
CA LEU A 245 4.29 -4.45 5.40
C LEU A 245 3.57 -5.00 6.63
N ARG A 246 2.26 -5.29 6.49
CA ARG A 246 1.45 -5.95 7.54
C ARG A 246 1.89 -7.38 7.84
N GLY A 247 2.87 -7.95 7.12
CA GLY A 247 3.48 -9.23 7.43
C GLY A 247 2.62 -10.43 7.05
N LEU A 248 2.47 -10.62 5.75
CA LEU A 248 1.95 -11.85 5.15
C LEU A 248 3.03 -12.47 4.25
N PRO A 249 2.85 -13.74 3.83
CA PRO A 249 3.63 -14.30 2.74
C PRO A 249 3.58 -13.38 1.51
N THR A 250 4.70 -13.31 0.80
CA THR A 250 4.77 -12.62 -0.49
C THR A 250 3.81 -13.28 -1.48
N ARG A 251 3.08 -12.46 -2.25
CA ARG A 251 2.14 -12.92 -3.29
C ARG A 251 2.89 -13.66 -4.40
N LYS A 252 2.22 -14.56 -5.11
CA LYS A 252 2.81 -15.35 -6.19
C LYS A 252 2.83 -14.56 -7.49
N ILE A 253 4.00 -14.00 -7.80
CA ILE A 253 4.16 -13.02 -8.88
C ILE A 253 4.00 -13.66 -10.27
N ASP A 254 4.51 -14.89 -10.44
CA ASP A 254 4.40 -15.66 -11.68
C ASP A 254 2.95 -16.01 -12.02
N GLU A 255 2.18 -16.46 -11.01
CA GLU A 255 0.74 -16.68 -11.14
C GLU A 255 -0.01 -15.37 -11.45
N TRP A 256 0.36 -14.27 -10.79
CA TRP A 256 -0.26 -12.95 -11.04
C TRP A 256 0.00 -12.45 -12.47
N ILE A 257 1.23 -12.55 -12.96
CA ILE A 257 1.58 -12.18 -14.35
C ILE A 257 0.75 -13.01 -15.34
N THR A 258 0.63 -14.32 -15.11
CA THR A 258 -0.17 -15.23 -15.95
C THR A 258 -1.65 -14.82 -15.93
N SER A 259 -2.17 -14.47 -14.75
CA SER A 259 -3.54 -13.97 -14.60
C SER A 259 -3.78 -12.64 -15.31
N LEU A 260 -2.80 -11.73 -15.28
CA LEU A 260 -2.85 -10.47 -16.01
C LEU A 260 -2.87 -10.71 -17.53
N ASP A 261 -2.05 -11.63 -18.04
CA ASP A 261 -2.07 -12.01 -19.45
C ASP A 261 -3.45 -12.56 -19.87
N LYS A 262 -4.06 -13.41 -19.03
CA LYS A 262 -5.43 -13.94 -19.25
C LYS A 262 -6.44 -12.79 -19.40
N ILE A 263 -6.45 -11.82 -18.48
CA ILE A 263 -7.47 -10.74 -18.49
C ILE A 263 -7.18 -9.65 -19.54
N ILE A 264 -5.91 -9.42 -19.90
CA ILE A 264 -5.53 -8.55 -21.03
C ILE A 264 -6.11 -9.10 -22.35
N ALA A 265 -6.07 -10.42 -22.54
CA ALA A 265 -6.56 -11.07 -23.75
C ALA A 265 -8.07 -10.92 -23.99
N LEU A 266 -8.84 -10.56 -22.96
CA LEU A 266 -10.29 -10.31 -23.09
C LEU A 266 -10.61 -9.06 -23.91
N ASN A 267 -9.65 -8.12 -24.05
CA ASN A 267 -9.83 -6.84 -24.73
C ASN A 267 -11.08 -6.08 -24.22
N ALA A 268 -11.20 -5.98 -22.89
CA ALA A 268 -12.27 -5.29 -22.22
C ALA A 268 -12.34 -3.81 -22.61
N GLU A 269 -13.55 -3.27 -22.69
CA GLU A 269 -13.80 -1.84 -22.93
C GLU A 269 -13.87 -1.07 -21.61
N HIS A 270 -14.28 -1.77 -20.54
CA HIS A 270 -14.34 -1.22 -19.19
C HIS A 270 -13.66 -2.18 -18.20
N LEU A 271 -12.87 -1.63 -17.29
CA LEU A 271 -12.21 -2.34 -16.21
C LEU A 271 -12.69 -1.76 -14.88
N ILE A 272 -13.32 -2.61 -14.06
CA ILE A 272 -13.66 -2.33 -12.69
C ILE A 272 -12.61 -3.00 -11.79
N PRO A 273 -11.71 -2.24 -11.15
CA PRO A 273 -10.82 -2.78 -10.13
C PRO A 273 -11.57 -3.13 -8.84
N GLY A 274 -10.96 -3.96 -7.99
CA GLY A 274 -11.46 -4.22 -6.65
C GLY A 274 -11.47 -2.98 -5.75
N HIS A 275 -10.63 -1.97 -6.06
CA HIS A 275 -10.57 -0.68 -5.36
C HIS A 275 -10.38 0.48 -6.35
N MET A 276 -10.77 1.70 -5.94
CA MET A 276 -10.57 2.96 -6.71
C MET A 276 -11.42 3.05 -7.99
N GLN A 277 -11.19 4.09 -8.82
CA GLN A 277 -12.03 4.37 -9.98
C GLN A 277 -11.91 3.33 -11.10
N PRO A 278 -12.99 3.04 -11.85
CA PRO A 278 -12.91 2.24 -13.05
C PRO A 278 -12.11 2.92 -14.17
N VAL A 279 -11.64 2.13 -15.13
CA VAL A 279 -11.00 2.59 -16.38
C VAL A 279 -11.92 2.24 -17.54
N SER A 280 -12.13 3.15 -18.49
CA SER A 280 -13.02 2.96 -19.64
C SER A 280 -12.33 3.37 -20.93
N GLY A 281 -12.69 2.71 -22.02
CA GLY A 281 -12.01 2.80 -23.31
C GLY A 281 -11.08 1.60 -23.49
N ALA A 282 -11.30 0.81 -24.55
CA ALA A 282 -10.55 -0.43 -24.76
C ALA A 282 -9.03 -0.23 -24.87
N ALA A 283 -8.60 0.89 -25.45
CA ALA A 283 -7.18 1.24 -25.52
C ALA A 283 -6.60 1.54 -24.13
N ASP A 284 -7.31 2.32 -23.32
CA ASP A 284 -6.89 2.72 -21.97
C ASP A 284 -6.88 1.54 -21.02
N VAL A 285 -7.90 0.66 -21.09
CA VAL A 285 -7.94 -0.58 -20.31
C VAL A 285 -6.77 -1.49 -20.66
N LYS A 286 -6.51 -1.70 -21.95
CA LYS A 286 -5.38 -2.52 -22.39
C LYS A 286 -4.05 -1.91 -21.94
N ALA A 287 -3.88 -0.59 -22.08
CA ALA A 287 -2.67 0.11 -21.66
C ALA A 287 -2.45 0.00 -20.15
N ALA A 288 -3.51 0.17 -19.35
CA ALA A 288 -3.48 0.06 -17.90
C ALA A 288 -3.03 -1.33 -17.43
N LEU A 289 -3.71 -2.38 -17.91
CA LEU A 289 -3.39 -3.76 -17.56
C LEU A 289 -1.98 -4.18 -18.04
N THR A 290 -1.60 -3.76 -19.26
CA THR A 290 -0.28 -4.07 -19.82
C THR A 290 0.83 -3.40 -19.01
N ALA A 291 0.70 -2.11 -18.69
CA ALA A 291 1.65 -1.41 -17.85
C ALA A 291 1.76 -2.04 -16.46
N TYR A 292 0.62 -2.41 -15.85
CA TYR A 292 0.59 -3.09 -14.55
C TYR A 292 1.38 -4.41 -14.58
N ARG A 293 1.10 -5.26 -15.57
CA ARG A 293 1.80 -6.53 -15.80
C ARG A 293 3.30 -6.33 -16.04
N ASP A 294 3.65 -5.38 -16.92
CA ASP A 294 5.04 -5.10 -17.28
C ASP A 294 5.83 -4.53 -16.09
N GLY A 295 5.22 -3.68 -15.26
CA GLY A 295 5.85 -3.15 -14.05
C GLY A 295 6.18 -4.24 -13.04
N ILE A 296 5.21 -5.12 -12.73
CA ILE A 296 5.41 -6.28 -11.85
C ILE A 296 6.51 -7.19 -12.41
N LYS A 297 6.41 -7.54 -13.70
CA LYS A 297 7.36 -8.42 -14.37
C LYS A 297 8.77 -7.83 -14.39
N SER A 298 8.91 -6.52 -14.62
CA SER A 298 10.20 -5.85 -14.63
C SER A 298 10.91 -5.93 -13.27
N VAL A 299 10.18 -5.69 -12.17
CA VAL A 299 10.73 -5.83 -10.82
C VAL A 299 11.14 -7.27 -10.54
N TRP A 300 10.33 -8.25 -10.95
CA TRP A 300 10.69 -9.67 -10.86
C TRP A 300 11.99 -10.00 -11.61
N ASP A 301 12.04 -9.68 -12.91
CA ASP A 301 13.16 -10.02 -13.78
C ASP A 301 14.46 -9.37 -13.30
N GLN A 302 14.41 -8.08 -12.93
CA GLN A 302 15.59 -7.36 -12.40
C GLN A 302 16.06 -7.95 -11.07
N THR A 303 15.13 -8.27 -10.17
CA THR A 303 15.47 -8.86 -8.87
C THR A 303 16.12 -10.23 -9.04
N MET A 304 15.53 -11.11 -9.86
CA MET A 304 16.10 -12.43 -10.14
C MET A 304 17.47 -12.34 -10.82
N ALA A 305 17.64 -11.40 -11.75
CA ALA A 305 18.93 -11.16 -12.39
C ALA A 305 20.01 -10.68 -11.40
N GLY A 306 19.65 -9.87 -10.41
CA GLY A 306 20.58 -9.42 -9.37
C GLY A 306 20.87 -10.51 -8.34
N ILE A 307 19.88 -11.31 -7.94
CA ILE A 307 20.09 -12.52 -7.10
C ILE A 307 21.09 -13.46 -7.78
N ALA A 308 20.93 -13.72 -9.08
CA ALA A 308 21.86 -14.56 -9.84
C ALA A 308 23.30 -14.01 -9.88
N LYS A 309 23.49 -12.70 -9.65
CA LYS A 309 24.79 -12.03 -9.53
C LYS A 309 25.32 -11.98 -8.09
N GLY A 310 24.59 -12.56 -7.12
CA GLY A 310 24.96 -12.56 -5.71
C GLY A 310 24.71 -11.23 -5.00
N MET A 311 23.85 -10.36 -5.54
CA MET A 311 23.47 -9.11 -4.88
C MET A 311 22.63 -9.40 -3.63
N THR A 312 22.88 -8.63 -2.57
CA THR A 312 22.12 -8.66 -1.32
C THR A 312 20.75 -7.95 -1.47
N PRO A 313 19.79 -8.18 -0.56
CA PRO A 313 18.50 -7.49 -0.58
C PRO A 313 18.62 -5.96 -0.60
N ASP A 314 19.57 -5.41 0.15
CA ASP A 314 19.72 -3.96 0.28
C ASP A 314 20.32 -3.34 -0.99
N GLU A 315 21.29 -4.01 -1.63
CA GLU A 315 21.83 -3.59 -2.93
C GLU A 315 20.76 -3.65 -4.03
N LEU A 316 19.90 -4.68 -4.01
CA LEU A 316 18.80 -4.81 -4.95
C LEU A 316 17.79 -3.68 -4.80
N VAL A 317 17.42 -3.30 -3.57
CA VAL A 317 16.49 -2.18 -3.34
C VAL A 317 17.03 -0.85 -3.89
N GLN A 318 18.36 -0.65 -3.89
CA GLN A 318 18.97 0.55 -4.47
C GLN A 318 18.97 0.55 -6.00
N THR A 319 19.05 -0.62 -6.64
CA THR A 319 19.32 -0.74 -8.07
C THR A 319 18.10 -1.12 -8.91
N VAL A 320 17.18 -1.91 -8.38
CA VAL A 320 15.93 -2.29 -9.05
C VAL A 320 14.98 -1.10 -9.05
N LYS A 321 14.56 -0.68 -10.23
CA LYS A 321 13.62 0.44 -10.45
C LYS A 321 12.65 0.09 -11.57
N LEU A 322 11.47 0.71 -11.56
CA LEU A 322 10.62 0.67 -12.73
C LEU A 322 11.35 1.30 -13.94
N PRO A 323 11.21 0.74 -15.15
CA PRO A 323 11.73 1.36 -16.37
C PRO A 323 11.21 2.80 -16.53
N PRO A 324 11.98 3.72 -17.14
CA PRO A 324 11.58 5.13 -17.28
C PRO A 324 10.20 5.32 -17.93
N GLU A 325 9.82 4.46 -18.87
CA GLU A 325 8.52 4.47 -19.55
C GLU A 325 7.34 4.04 -18.66
N LEU A 326 7.62 3.40 -17.52
CA LEU A 326 6.63 2.94 -16.54
C LEU A 326 6.66 3.71 -15.21
N ALA A 327 7.76 4.39 -14.88
CA ALA A 327 7.97 5.04 -13.58
C ALA A 327 6.90 6.09 -13.25
N GLU A 328 6.46 6.86 -14.25
CA GLU A 328 5.42 7.89 -14.10
C GLU A 328 4.01 7.36 -14.44
N ASN A 329 3.85 6.05 -14.66
CA ASN A 329 2.55 5.50 -15.00
C ASN A 329 1.62 5.61 -13.77
N PRO A 330 0.39 6.16 -13.91
CA PRO A 330 -0.51 6.40 -12.79
C PRO A 330 -0.93 5.10 -12.07
N TYR A 331 -0.87 3.95 -12.74
CA TYR A 331 -1.23 2.64 -12.17
C TYR A 331 -0.08 1.96 -11.44
N LEU A 332 1.12 2.53 -11.47
CA LEU A 332 2.34 1.98 -10.86
C LEU A 332 2.94 2.88 -9.79
N GLN A 333 2.25 3.96 -9.41
CA GLN A 333 2.67 4.81 -8.30
C GLN A 333 2.59 4.03 -6.98
N GLU A 334 3.56 4.22 -6.09
CA GLU A 334 3.80 3.34 -4.93
C GLU A 334 2.95 3.72 -3.69
N TYR A 335 1.66 4.04 -3.87
CA TYR A 335 0.78 4.51 -2.78
C TYR A 335 0.44 3.41 -1.76
N TYR A 336 0.41 2.15 -2.19
CA TYR A 336 0.07 1.00 -1.35
C TYR A 336 1.24 0.01 -1.23
N GLY A 337 1.55 -0.71 -2.31
CA GLY A 337 2.79 -1.48 -2.42
C GLY A 337 3.98 -0.60 -2.81
N SER A 338 5.18 -1.18 -2.79
CA SER A 338 6.39 -0.50 -3.24
C SER A 338 7.34 -1.46 -3.95
N VAL A 339 8.16 -0.94 -4.86
CA VAL A 339 9.22 -1.71 -5.55
C VAL A 339 10.17 -2.29 -4.50
N ALA A 340 10.56 -1.48 -3.50
CA ALA A 340 11.47 -1.90 -2.45
C ALA A 340 10.91 -3.08 -1.63
N PHE A 341 9.61 -3.07 -1.29
CA PHE A 341 9.00 -4.17 -0.55
C PHE A 341 8.94 -5.43 -1.41
N THR A 342 8.54 -5.30 -2.67
CA THR A 342 8.47 -6.40 -3.63
C THR A 342 9.83 -7.07 -3.84
N VAL A 343 10.89 -6.29 -4.03
CA VAL A 343 12.27 -6.79 -4.14
C VAL A 343 12.64 -7.65 -2.93
N ARG A 344 12.37 -7.17 -1.72
CA ARG A 344 12.64 -7.92 -0.49
C ARG A 344 11.81 -9.20 -0.41
N GLY A 345 10.54 -9.13 -0.78
CA GLY A 345 9.66 -10.31 -0.82
C GLY A 345 10.15 -11.38 -1.79
N ILE A 346 10.53 -10.97 -3.02
CA ILE A 346 11.11 -11.87 -4.03
C ILE A 346 12.39 -12.50 -3.47
N TYR A 347 13.30 -11.70 -2.91
CA TYR A 347 14.53 -12.24 -2.35
C TYR A 347 14.26 -13.29 -1.28
N VAL A 348 13.37 -13.00 -0.32
CA VAL A 348 13.02 -13.95 0.75
C VAL A 348 12.44 -15.24 0.20
N GLN A 349 11.58 -15.16 -0.82
CA GLN A 349 11.00 -16.36 -1.43
C GLN A 349 12.01 -17.18 -2.25
N GLN A 350 12.92 -16.52 -2.96
CA GLN A 350 13.75 -17.17 -3.99
C GLN A 350 15.16 -17.50 -3.49
N ALA A 351 15.72 -16.68 -2.60
CA ALA A 351 17.06 -16.84 -2.02
C ALA A 351 17.05 -17.10 -0.51
N GLY A 352 15.89 -16.96 0.16
CA GLY A 352 15.76 -17.14 1.60
C GLY A 352 16.13 -15.90 2.41
N TRP A 353 16.35 -16.06 3.71
CA TRP A 353 16.64 -14.95 4.63
C TRP A 353 18.11 -14.52 4.63
N PHE A 354 19.02 -15.40 4.21
CA PHE A 354 20.46 -15.19 4.33
C PHE A 354 20.98 -14.33 3.16
N ASP A 355 21.68 -13.25 3.49
CA ASP A 355 22.22 -12.29 2.52
C ASP A 355 23.63 -12.66 2.02
N GLY A 356 24.21 -13.75 2.50
CA GLY A 356 25.57 -14.18 2.16
C GLY A 356 26.65 -13.66 3.12
N ASN A 357 26.34 -12.74 4.02
CA ASN A 357 27.30 -12.24 5.00
C ASN A 357 27.43 -13.17 6.20
N ALA A 358 28.58 -13.84 6.35
CA ALA A 358 28.81 -14.81 7.43
C ALA A 358 28.55 -14.27 8.85
N THR A 359 28.69 -12.95 9.08
CA THR A 359 28.39 -12.34 10.38
C THR A 359 26.90 -12.30 10.73
N HIS A 360 26.02 -12.47 9.73
CA HIS A 360 24.57 -12.50 9.89
C HIS A 360 24.01 -13.91 10.13
N ILE A 361 24.85 -14.96 10.12
CA ILE A 361 24.39 -16.33 10.42
C ILE A 361 23.95 -16.45 11.88
N TYR A 362 24.77 -15.95 12.80
CA TYR A 362 24.50 -15.90 14.23
C TYR A 362 24.91 -14.52 14.75
N PRO A 363 24.10 -13.46 14.48
CA PRO A 363 24.47 -12.11 14.83
C PRO A 363 24.48 -11.91 16.34
N LEU A 364 25.25 -10.91 16.80
CA LEU A 364 25.10 -10.40 18.17
C LEU A 364 23.66 -9.96 18.40
N THR A 365 23.20 -10.08 19.66
CA THR A 365 21.97 -9.41 20.08
C THR A 365 22.08 -7.90 19.84
N GLU A 366 20.94 -7.24 19.61
CA GLU A 366 20.91 -5.79 19.40
C GLU A 366 21.53 -5.05 20.58
N LYS A 367 21.21 -5.47 21.82
CA LYS A 367 21.77 -4.90 23.04
C LYS A 367 23.29 -5.05 23.14
N ASP A 368 23.85 -6.22 22.81
CA ASP A 368 25.31 -6.43 22.86
C ASP A 368 26.03 -5.60 21.80
N ARG A 369 25.47 -5.54 20.58
CA ARG A 369 26.00 -4.72 19.49
C ARG A 369 25.98 -3.24 19.88
N ALA A 370 24.84 -2.76 20.35
CA ALA A 370 24.64 -1.39 20.78
C ALA A 370 25.60 -1.01 21.92
N THR A 371 25.75 -1.86 22.94
CA THR A 371 26.68 -1.62 24.06
C THR A 371 28.10 -1.36 23.57
N ARG A 372 28.57 -2.15 22.58
CA ARG A 372 29.93 -2.01 22.01
C ARG A 372 30.06 -0.75 21.16
N LEU A 373 29.07 -0.45 20.30
CA LEU A 373 29.07 0.77 19.49
C LEU A 373 29.05 2.04 20.35
N LEU A 374 28.22 2.06 21.40
CA LEU A 374 28.17 3.17 22.35
C LEU A 374 29.53 3.40 23.01
N ALA A 375 30.22 2.33 23.43
CA ALA A 375 31.58 2.44 23.97
C ALA A 375 32.57 3.05 22.96
N MET A 376 32.49 2.66 21.67
CA MET A 376 33.33 3.24 20.60
C MET A 376 33.07 4.74 20.37
N THR A 377 31.82 5.20 20.54
CA THR A 377 31.45 6.62 20.40
C THR A 377 31.78 7.47 21.63
N GLY A 378 32.28 6.87 22.71
CA GLY A 378 32.53 7.57 23.99
C GLY A 378 31.29 7.69 24.88
N GLY A 379 30.30 6.81 24.71
CA GLY A 379 29.12 6.67 25.54
C GLY A 379 27.83 7.22 24.93
N GLN A 380 26.70 6.98 25.62
CA GLN A 380 25.36 7.34 25.16
C GLN A 380 25.20 8.84 24.87
N ALA A 381 25.76 9.71 25.71
CA ALA A 381 25.65 11.16 25.53
C ALA A 381 26.25 11.64 24.19
N ASN A 382 27.36 11.03 23.74
CA ASN A 382 27.96 11.38 22.46
C ASN A 382 27.15 10.85 21.29
N MET A 383 26.60 9.63 21.40
CA MET A 383 25.69 9.08 20.39
C MET A 383 24.44 9.95 20.25
N LEU A 384 23.81 10.38 21.35
CA LEU A 384 22.64 11.26 21.34
C LEU A 384 22.96 12.62 20.72
N LYS A 385 24.10 13.23 21.08
CA LYS A 385 24.56 14.48 20.46
C LYS A 385 24.77 14.33 18.95
N SER A 386 25.30 13.19 18.50
CA SER A 386 25.45 12.88 17.08
C SER A 386 24.10 12.66 16.39
N ALA A 387 23.17 11.98 17.04
CA ALA A 387 21.82 11.76 16.55
C ALA A 387 21.03 13.07 16.41
N GLU A 388 21.12 13.98 17.38
CA GLU A 388 20.52 15.32 17.31
C GLU A 388 21.13 16.17 16.18
N LYS A 389 22.45 16.03 15.94
CA LYS A 389 23.11 16.67 14.80
C LYS A 389 22.61 16.10 13.46
N ALA A 390 22.45 14.78 13.36
CA ALA A 390 21.88 14.14 12.18
C ALA A 390 20.44 14.62 11.93
N LEU A 391 19.61 14.64 12.98
CA LEU A 391 18.24 15.14 12.93
C LEU A 391 18.16 16.59 12.44
N SER A 392 18.95 17.50 13.04
CA SER A 392 18.98 18.92 12.67
C SER A 392 19.57 19.20 11.29
N SER A 393 20.33 18.27 10.71
CA SER A 393 20.88 18.38 9.35
C SER A 393 20.04 17.68 8.28
N GLY A 394 18.91 17.07 8.66
CA GLY A 394 18.00 16.39 7.73
C GLY A 394 18.34 14.93 7.46
N ASP A 395 19.34 14.36 8.15
CA ASP A 395 19.72 12.95 8.03
C ASP A 395 18.86 12.09 8.99
N PHE A 396 17.57 12.06 8.70
CA PHE A 396 16.55 11.52 9.60
C PHE A 396 16.69 10.00 9.82
N GLN A 397 16.99 9.25 8.75
CA GLN A 397 17.19 7.80 8.87
C GLN A 397 18.37 7.50 9.80
N TRP A 398 19.50 8.21 9.62
CA TRP A 398 20.66 8.01 10.49
C TRP A 398 20.43 8.48 11.93
N ALA A 399 19.64 9.55 12.13
CA ALA A 399 19.24 9.98 13.47
C ALA A 399 18.42 8.89 14.20
N ALA A 400 17.46 8.28 13.51
CA ALA A 400 16.63 7.20 14.05
C ALA A 400 17.46 5.95 14.39
N GLU A 401 18.37 5.55 13.52
CA GLU A 401 19.26 4.40 13.74
C GLU A 401 20.22 4.60 14.92
N GLN A 402 20.79 5.80 15.07
CA GLN A 402 21.63 6.12 16.22
C GLN A 402 20.84 6.07 17.54
N ALA A 403 19.60 6.58 17.53
CA ALA A 403 18.71 6.50 18.68
C ALA A 403 18.37 5.04 19.03
N ASP A 404 18.25 4.16 18.04
CA ASP A 404 18.01 2.72 18.27
C ASP A 404 19.12 2.05 19.07
N TYR A 405 20.39 2.41 18.85
CA TYR A 405 21.47 1.88 19.68
C TYR A 405 21.33 2.30 21.14
N VAL A 406 20.88 3.52 21.43
CA VAL A 406 20.64 3.94 22.81
C VAL A 406 19.45 3.18 23.40
N LEU A 407 18.35 3.06 22.66
CA LEU A 407 17.13 2.38 23.11
C LEU A 407 17.31 0.87 23.32
N ALA A 408 18.21 0.23 22.57
CA ALA A 408 18.54 -1.19 22.77
C ALA A 408 19.19 -1.47 24.15
N VAL A 409 19.86 -0.46 24.73
CA VAL A 409 20.48 -0.56 26.07
C VAL A 409 19.58 0.04 27.15
N GLU A 410 18.93 1.17 26.86
CA GLU A 410 18.03 1.90 27.75
C GLU A 410 16.68 2.22 27.05
N PRO A 411 15.73 1.27 27.03
CA PRO A 411 14.48 1.38 26.25
C PRO A 411 13.57 2.57 26.62
N HIS A 412 13.78 3.16 27.80
CA HIS A 412 13.02 4.27 28.33
C HIS A 412 13.78 5.60 28.32
N ASN A 413 14.95 5.66 27.68
CA ASN A 413 15.74 6.90 27.59
C ASN A 413 14.92 8.00 26.88
N PRO A 414 14.56 9.09 27.58
CA PRO A 414 13.60 10.08 27.05
C PRO A 414 14.16 10.84 25.84
N GLU A 415 15.47 11.14 25.84
CA GLU A 415 16.13 11.86 24.75
C GLU A 415 16.20 11.01 23.48
N ALA A 416 16.62 9.74 23.58
CA ALA A 416 16.64 8.82 22.45
C ALA A 416 15.25 8.61 21.84
N ARG A 417 14.24 8.42 22.70
CA ARG A 417 12.83 8.27 22.27
C ARG A 417 12.34 9.51 21.53
N LYS A 418 12.66 10.71 22.04
CA LYS A 418 12.31 11.98 21.39
C LYS A 418 12.97 12.10 20.02
N ILE A 419 14.29 11.90 19.93
CA ILE A 419 15.05 11.97 18.67
C ILE A 419 14.48 10.99 17.65
N LYS A 420 14.28 9.72 18.04
CA LYS A 420 13.71 8.71 17.14
C LYS A 420 12.31 9.12 16.69
N ALA A 421 11.45 9.58 17.61
CA ALA A 421 10.10 9.98 17.25
C ALA A 421 10.05 11.17 16.28
N ASP A 422 10.90 12.17 16.48
CA ASP A 422 10.98 13.33 15.59
C ASP A 422 11.54 12.91 14.21
N ALA A 423 12.59 12.09 14.18
CA ALA A 423 13.14 11.56 12.93
C ALA A 423 12.14 10.68 12.14
N LEU A 424 11.41 9.78 12.82
CA LEU A 424 10.36 8.97 12.18
C LEU A 424 9.19 9.84 11.70
N THR A 425 8.89 10.96 12.38
CA THR A 425 7.87 11.92 11.91
C THR A 425 8.32 12.51 10.56
N GLU A 426 9.56 12.98 10.47
CA GLU A 426 10.10 13.57 9.24
C GLU A 426 10.20 12.55 8.09
N LEU A 427 10.60 11.29 8.39
CA LEU A 427 10.60 10.20 7.41
C LEU A 427 9.18 9.89 6.92
N GLY A 428 8.22 9.80 7.84
CA GLY A 428 6.82 9.49 7.55
C GLY A 428 6.15 10.57 6.70
N GLU A 429 6.29 11.84 7.06
CA GLU A 429 5.68 12.93 6.30
C GLU A 429 6.22 13.02 4.86
N ARG A 430 7.44 12.53 4.58
CA ARG A 430 8.01 12.54 3.23
C ARG A 430 7.63 11.32 2.39
N GLN A 431 6.95 10.33 2.95
CA GLN A 431 6.51 9.15 2.17
C GLN A 431 5.29 9.49 1.31
N ASP A 432 5.33 9.04 0.06
CA ASP A 432 4.20 8.91 -0.85
C ASP A 432 3.53 7.52 -0.75
N ASN A 433 4.20 6.54 -0.15
CA ASN A 433 3.59 5.27 0.24
C ASN A 433 2.79 5.43 1.55
N ALA A 434 1.47 5.30 1.47
CA ALA A 434 0.57 5.48 2.61
C ALA A 434 0.83 4.48 3.73
N THR A 435 1.16 3.22 3.40
CA THR A 435 1.38 2.19 4.41
C THR A 435 2.66 2.44 5.21
N ALA A 436 3.73 2.87 4.56
CA ALA A 436 4.98 3.27 5.19
C ALA A 436 4.79 4.56 6.00
N ARG A 437 4.14 5.58 5.42
CA ARG A 437 3.79 6.83 6.13
C ARG A 437 3.09 6.54 7.44
N ASN A 438 2.01 5.78 7.37
CA ASN A 438 1.18 5.46 8.53
C ASN A 438 1.98 4.70 9.59
N TYR A 439 2.84 3.77 9.17
CA TYR A 439 3.69 3.02 10.08
C TYR A 439 4.70 3.92 10.81
N TYR A 440 5.39 4.80 10.09
CA TYR A 440 6.33 5.76 10.66
C TYR A 440 5.66 6.67 11.69
N LEU A 441 4.52 7.28 11.33
CA LEU A 441 3.82 8.23 12.20
C LEU A 441 3.22 7.56 13.44
N THR A 442 2.70 6.35 13.31
CA THR A 442 2.17 5.60 14.47
C THR A 442 3.27 5.16 15.42
N ALA A 443 4.42 4.72 14.89
CA ALA A 443 5.61 4.42 15.69
C ALA A 443 6.14 5.66 16.42
N ALA A 444 6.22 6.81 15.73
CA ALA A 444 6.61 8.08 16.33
C ALA A 444 5.69 8.48 17.50
N ARG A 445 4.37 8.37 17.31
CA ARG A 445 3.39 8.64 18.37
C ARG A 445 3.54 7.69 19.54
N TYR A 446 3.77 6.41 19.29
CA TYR A 446 4.00 5.43 20.35
C TYR A 446 5.23 5.77 21.19
N LEU A 447 6.32 6.21 20.56
CA LEU A 447 7.54 6.66 21.25
C LEU A 447 7.30 7.91 22.10
N LYS A 448 6.44 8.83 21.64
CA LYS A 448 6.04 10.05 22.38
C LYS A 448 5.12 9.79 23.57
N LYS A 449 4.49 8.62 23.69
CA LYS A 449 3.65 8.30 24.86
C LYS A 449 4.51 8.31 26.13
N ASN A 450 4.05 9.07 27.13
CA ASN A 450 4.67 9.20 28.45
C ASN A 450 6.10 9.78 28.44
N LEU A 451 6.43 10.62 27.44
CA LEU A 451 7.60 11.50 27.48
C LEU A 451 7.36 12.75 28.32
#